data_AF-A0A0Q1BA55-F1
#
_entry.id   AF-A0A0Q1BA55-F1
#
_cell.length_a   1.000
_cell.length_b   1.000
_cell.length_c   1.000
_cell.angle_alpha   90.00
_cell.angle_beta   90.00
_cell.angle_gamma   90.00
#
_symmetry.space_group_name_H-M   'P 1'
#
loop_
_entity.id
_entity.type
_entity.pdbx_description
1 polymer ?
#
loop_
_entity_poly.entity_id
_entity_poly.type
_entity_poly.pdbx_seq_one_letter_code
_entity_poly.pdbx_strand_id
1 'polypeptide(L)'
;MKLNTIILTIIMMLMFSCSTQPETQNGTVQDTVNNQTVDTAVVADTTETLPEFIPPEDNLITEEMADRYIACAIDIHNLIKNRAEQGKQYLDSLGVDIEQLSDTSFIANNKDIYENYNQITSGPAFTNAEQEIYIDNKISEDEFIWIASHLSDPENQEIQKKVAEALSEIIGP
;
A
#
# COMPACT_ATOMS: atom_id res chain seq x y z
N MET A 1 9.55 -19.19 14.44
CA MET A 1 8.28 -19.48 13.74
C MET A 1 7.33 -18.26 13.65
N LYS A 2 7.36 -17.30 14.61
CA LYS A 2 6.54 -16.08 14.56
C LYS A 2 6.94 -15.03 13.49
N LEU A 3 8.21 -15.03 13.08
CA LEU A 3 8.77 -14.01 12.20
C LEU A 3 8.20 -14.05 10.77
N ASN A 4 8.12 -15.27 10.22
CA ASN A 4 7.54 -15.47 8.90
C ASN A 4 6.05 -15.10 8.89
N THR A 5 5.33 -15.24 10.01
CA THR A 5 3.91 -14.85 10.11
C THR A 5 3.73 -13.34 9.99
N ILE A 6 4.59 -12.54 10.64
CA ILE A 6 4.49 -11.07 10.60
C ILE A 6 4.75 -10.53 9.20
N ILE A 7 5.83 -10.99 8.55
CA ILE A 7 6.16 -10.62 7.18
C ILE A 7 5.05 -11.08 6.23
N LEU A 8 4.50 -12.29 6.42
CA LEU A 8 3.39 -12.81 5.61
C LEU A 8 2.08 -12.05 5.86
N THR A 9 1.82 -11.52 7.06
CA THR A 9 0.64 -10.69 7.35
C THR A 9 0.73 -9.33 6.67
N ILE A 10 1.91 -8.69 6.67
CA ILE A 10 2.13 -7.44 5.92
C ILE A 10 1.97 -7.70 4.41
N ILE A 11 2.59 -8.76 3.89
CA ILE A 11 2.47 -9.15 2.48
C ILE A 11 1.02 -9.48 2.12
N MET A 12 0.29 -10.24 2.94
CA MET A 12 -1.12 -10.56 2.69
C MET A 12 -2.01 -9.32 2.76
N MET A 13 -1.75 -8.38 3.69
CA MET A 13 -2.52 -7.14 3.77
C MET A 13 -2.30 -6.24 2.54
N LEU A 14 -1.07 -6.16 2.02
CA LEU A 14 -0.75 -5.38 0.81
C LEU A 14 -1.31 -6.04 -0.47
N MET A 15 -1.27 -7.36 -0.56
CA MET A 15 -1.81 -8.11 -1.71
C MET A 15 -3.35 -7.97 -1.84
N PHE A 16 -4.08 -7.71 -0.75
CA PHE A 16 -5.53 -7.49 -0.80
C PHE A 16 -5.91 -6.09 -1.33
N SER A 17 -5.05 -5.08 -1.19
CA SER A 17 -5.28 -3.72 -1.72
C SER A 17 -5.00 -3.62 -3.22
N CYS A 18 -4.22 -4.53 -3.80
CA CYS A 18 -3.75 -4.45 -5.19
C CYS A 18 -4.72 -5.06 -6.24
N SER A 19 -5.87 -5.61 -5.85
CA SER A 19 -6.79 -6.32 -6.77
C SER A 19 -8.07 -5.53 -7.10
N THR A 20 -7.96 -4.26 -7.49
CA THR A 20 -8.96 -3.62 -8.37
C THR A 20 -8.37 -2.42 -9.09
N GLN A 21 -7.59 -2.64 -10.15
CA GLN A 21 -7.49 -1.67 -11.24
C GLN A 21 -8.25 -2.19 -12.45
N PRO A 22 -9.23 -1.45 -13.00
CA PRO A 22 -9.80 -1.79 -14.29
C PRO A 22 -8.75 -1.58 -15.38
N GLU A 23 -8.42 -2.66 -16.10
CA GLU A 23 -7.59 -2.63 -17.30
C GLU A 23 -8.19 -1.65 -18.33
N THR A 24 -7.55 -0.49 -18.52
CA THR A 24 -7.79 0.32 -19.71
C THR A 24 -7.09 -0.35 -20.89
N GLN A 25 -7.88 -0.96 -21.76
CA GLN A 25 -7.45 -1.53 -23.04
C GLN A 25 -6.77 -0.45 -23.90
N ASN A 26 -5.50 -0.66 -24.23
CA ASN A 26 -4.75 0.20 -25.14
C ASN A 26 -4.94 -0.32 -26.58
N GLY A 27 -5.75 0.39 -27.37
CA GLY A 27 -5.95 0.16 -28.79
C GLY A 27 -4.98 0.98 -29.64
N THR A 28 -4.22 0.30 -30.48
CA THR A 28 -3.27 0.83 -31.46
C THR A 28 -3.95 1.62 -32.59
N VAL A 29 -3.54 2.87 -32.87
CA VAL A 29 -3.53 3.45 -34.24
C VAL A 29 -2.40 4.51 -34.37
N GLN A 30 -1.70 4.45 -35.51
CA GLN A 30 -0.57 5.27 -35.95
C GLN A 30 -0.90 6.72 -36.38
N ASP A 31 0.18 7.51 -36.42
CA ASP A 31 0.50 8.66 -37.29
C ASP A 31 -0.34 9.94 -37.22
N THR A 32 0.28 11.06 -36.86
CA THR A 32 0.69 12.12 -37.82
C THR A 32 1.19 13.36 -37.08
N VAL A 33 2.37 13.84 -37.50
CA VAL A 33 3.01 15.11 -37.15
C VAL A 33 2.07 16.30 -37.39
N ASN A 34 1.87 17.18 -36.39
CA ASN A 34 1.81 18.62 -36.65
C ASN A 34 2.02 19.47 -35.40
N ASN A 35 2.96 20.41 -35.55
CA ASN A 35 3.38 21.41 -34.60
C ASN A 35 2.38 22.57 -34.59
N GLN A 36 1.78 22.88 -33.44
CA GLN A 36 1.12 24.15 -33.21
C GLN A 36 1.27 24.58 -31.75
N THR A 37 2.12 25.60 -31.56
CA THR A 37 2.33 26.36 -30.34
C THR A 37 1.00 26.94 -29.86
N VAL A 38 0.57 26.56 -28.66
CA VAL A 38 -0.44 27.30 -27.90
C VAL A 38 0.15 27.57 -26.53
N ASP A 39 0.47 28.84 -26.29
CA ASP A 39 0.67 29.39 -24.95
C ASP A 39 -0.53 29.01 -24.09
N THR A 40 -0.31 28.13 -23.11
CA THR A 40 -1.23 27.94 -21.99
C THR A 40 -0.37 27.68 -20.78
N ALA A 41 -0.56 28.53 -19.77
CA ALA A 41 0.10 28.50 -18.49
C ALA A 41 0.23 27.06 -17.99
N VAL A 42 1.48 26.62 -17.82
CA VAL A 42 1.82 25.37 -17.15
C VAL A 42 1.34 25.52 -15.71
N VAL A 43 0.15 25.00 -15.45
CA VAL A 43 -0.23 24.55 -14.11
C VAL A 43 0.81 23.48 -13.80
N ALA A 44 1.76 23.82 -12.93
CA ALA A 44 2.76 22.89 -12.44
C ALA A 44 2.03 21.83 -11.61
N ASP A 45 1.56 20.79 -12.28
CA ASP A 45 1.28 19.51 -11.67
C ASP A 45 2.63 18.95 -11.22
N THR A 46 3.01 19.29 -10.00
CA THR A 46 4.22 18.76 -9.36
C THR A 46 3.81 17.45 -8.70
N THR A 47 3.48 16.46 -9.52
CA THR A 47 3.48 15.07 -9.06
C THR A 47 4.95 14.70 -8.88
N GLU A 48 5.44 14.74 -7.64
CA GLU A 48 6.75 14.19 -7.31
C GLU A 48 6.71 12.68 -7.51
N THR A 49 7.02 12.24 -8.74
CA THR A 49 7.12 10.83 -9.07
C THR A 49 8.50 10.34 -8.65
N LEU A 50 8.54 9.33 -7.78
CA LEU A 50 9.77 8.64 -7.44
C LEU A 50 10.41 8.02 -8.70
N PRO A 51 11.75 7.93 -8.77
CA PRO A 51 12.42 7.26 -9.87
C PRO A 51 12.03 5.78 -9.93
N GLU A 52 12.04 5.22 -11.14
CA GLU A 52 11.83 3.78 -11.36
C GLU A 52 12.89 2.98 -10.57
N PHE A 53 12.43 1.96 -9.84
CA PHE A 53 13.31 1.12 -9.04
C PHE A 53 14.02 0.07 -9.90
N ILE A 54 15.34 -0.02 -9.74
CA ILE A 54 16.16 -1.06 -10.37
C ILE A 54 16.74 -1.93 -9.25
N PRO A 55 16.38 -3.22 -9.18
CA PRO A 55 16.95 -4.15 -8.23
C PRO A 55 18.48 -4.22 -8.29
N PRO A 56 19.16 -4.37 -7.15
CA PRO A 56 20.59 -4.68 -7.11
C PRO A 56 20.92 -5.98 -7.86
N GLU A 57 22.00 -5.98 -8.64
CA GLU A 57 22.43 -7.17 -9.42
C GLU A 57 22.81 -8.37 -8.53
N ASP A 58 23.23 -8.10 -7.30
CA ASP A 58 23.62 -9.10 -6.31
C ASP A 58 22.45 -9.62 -5.46
N ASN A 59 21.24 -9.10 -5.68
CA ASN A 59 20.02 -9.38 -4.90
C ASN A 59 20.16 -9.11 -3.39
N LEU A 60 21.15 -8.31 -2.98
CA LEU A 60 21.34 -7.96 -1.58
C LEU A 60 20.54 -6.70 -1.24
N ILE A 61 19.78 -6.78 -0.16
CA ILE A 61 19.12 -5.61 0.41
C ILE A 61 20.18 -4.78 1.12
N THR A 62 20.34 -3.53 0.73
CA THR A 62 21.27 -2.61 1.42
C THR A 62 20.67 -2.11 2.73
N GLU A 63 21.50 -1.64 3.66
CA GLU A 63 21.01 -1.06 4.92
C GLU A 63 20.09 0.14 4.69
N GLU A 64 20.37 0.96 3.67
CA GLU A 64 19.58 2.14 3.32
C GLU A 64 18.19 1.75 2.79
N MET A 65 18.13 0.72 1.94
CA MET A 65 16.87 0.13 1.48
C MET A 65 16.06 -0.42 2.65
N ALA A 66 16.72 -1.11 3.58
CA ALA A 66 16.07 -1.64 4.78
C ALA A 66 15.53 -0.53 5.68
N ASP A 67 16.26 0.58 5.85
CA ASP A 67 15.81 1.72 6.67
C ASP A 67 14.58 2.40 6.08
N ARG A 68 14.57 2.65 4.76
CA ARG A 68 13.38 3.18 4.06
C ARG A 68 12.20 2.22 4.14
N TYR A 69 12.44 0.93 3.95
CA TYR A 69 11.41 -0.11 4.07
C TYR A 69 10.79 -0.13 5.46
N ILE A 70 11.62 -0.08 6.52
CA ILE A 70 11.14 -0.05 7.90
C ILE A 70 10.27 1.18 8.13
N ALA A 71 10.76 2.37 7.78
CA ALA A 71 10.02 3.61 8.00
C ALA A 71 8.66 3.61 7.26
N CYS A 72 8.66 3.21 5.99
CA CYS A 72 7.45 3.06 5.19
C CYS A 72 6.49 2.01 5.77
N ALA A 73 6.98 0.83 6.17
CA ALA A 73 6.15 -0.22 6.75
C ALA A 73 5.47 0.22 8.05
N ILE A 74 6.14 1.04 8.86
CA ILE A 74 5.60 1.62 10.09
C ILE A 74 4.46 2.58 9.77
N ASP A 75 4.66 3.48 8.81
CA ASP A 75 3.65 4.45 8.43
C ASP A 75 2.41 3.79 7.80
N ILE A 76 2.61 2.80 6.92
CA ILE A 76 1.53 1.97 6.36
C ILE A 76 0.78 1.25 7.48
N HIS A 77 1.50 0.64 8.44
CA HIS A 77 0.87 -0.02 9.59
C HIS A 77 0.00 0.95 10.40
N ASN A 78 0.52 2.15 10.68
CA ASN A 78 -0.22 3.18 11.41
C ASN A 78 -1.45 3.66 10.64
N LEU A 79 -1.34 3.81 9.31
CA LEU A 79 -2.47 4.13 8.44
C LEU A 79 -3.56 3.05 8.55
N ILE A 80 -3.20 1.78 8.38
CA ILE A 80 -4.13 0.64 8.49
C ILE A 80 -4.80 0.62 9.86
N LYS A 81 -4.02 0.77 10.93
CA LYS A 81 -4.54 0.78 12.31
C LYS A 81 -5.53 1.91 12.55
N ASN A 82 -5.22 3.11 12.07
CA ASN A 82 -6.12 4.27 12.18
C ASN A 82 -7.43 4.03 11.42
N ARG A 83 -7.35 3.52 10.18
CA ARG A 83 -8.55 3.20 9.39
C ARG A 83 -9.39 2.08 10.00
N ALA A 84 -8.76 1.05 10.55
CA ALA A 84 -9.46 -0.02 11.26
C ALA A 84 -10.22 0.53 12.49
N GLU A 85 -9.59 1.43 13.25
CA GLU A 85 -10.24 2.10 14.38
C GLU A 85 -11.41 3.00 13.92
N GLN A 86 -11.23 3.77 12.84
CA GLN A 86 -12.31 4.58 12.25
C GLN A 86 -13.48 3.72 11.77
N GLY A 87 -13.19 2.60 11.09
CA GLY A 87 -14.19 1.65 10.61
C GLY A 87 -14.96 1.02 11.77
N LYS A 88 -14.24 0.63 12.83
CA LYS A 88 -14.86 0.14 14.06
C LYS A 88 -15.76 1.19 14.72
N GLN A 89 -15.29 2.42 14.90
CA GLN A 89 -16.08 3.51 15.48
C GLN A 89 -17.35 3.80 14.66
N TYR A 90 -17.24 3.73 13.33
CA TYR A 90 -18.38 3.86 12.44
C TYR A 90 -19.43 2.77 12.70
N LEU A 91 -19.02 1.50 12.74
CA LEU A 91 -19.94 0.39 13.02
C LEU A 91 -20.52 0.43 14.44
N ASP A 92 -19.70 0.74 15.43
CA ASP A 92 -20.12 0.91 16.83
C ASP A 92 -21.20 2.00 16.95
N SER A 93 -21.08 3.09 16.19
CA SER A 93 -22.07 4.18 16.17
C SER A 93 -23.44 3.77 15.61
N LEU A 94 -23.47 2.70 14.81
CA LEU A 94 -24.67 2.13 14.19
C LEU A 94 -25.17 0.88 14.92
N GLY A 95 -24.42 0.39 15.93
CA GLY A 95 -24.71 -0.86 16.62
C GLY A 95 -24.59 -2.09 15.71
N VAL A 96 -23.71 -2.02 14.71
CA VAL A 96 -23.47 -3.09 13.73
C VAL A 96 -22.20 -3.85 14.10
N ASP A 97 -22.24 -5.17 14.07
CA ASP A 97 -21.06 -6.02 14.22
C ASP A 97 -20.36 -6.20 12.86
N ILE A 98 -19.03 -6.24 12.86
CA ILE A 98 -18.22 -6.49 11.66
C ILE A 98 -18.55 -7.84 11.00
N GLU A 99 -18.97 -8.84 11.78
CA GLU A 99 -19.41 -10.14 11.23
C GLU A 99 -20.62 -9.99 10.30
N GLN A 100 -21.49 -9.00 10.55
CA GLN A 100 -22.65 -8.74 9.71
C GLN A 100 -22.27 -8.21 8.33
N LEU A 101 -21.10 -7.58 8.19
CA LEU A 101 -20.58 -7.16 6.88
C LEU A 101 -20.11 -8.32 6.00
N SER A 102 -20.09 -9.55 6.53
CA SER A 102 -19.86 -10.78 5.74
C SER A 102 -21.16 -11.48 5.33
N ASP A 103 -22.31 -11.06 5.87
CA ASP A 103 -23.62 -11.60 5.50
C ASP A 103 -24.18 -10.90 4.26
N THR A 104 -24.27 -11.65 3.16
CA THR A 104 -24.82 -11.17 1.89
C THR A 104 -26.24 -10.62 2.00
N SER A 105 -27.07 -11.15 2.90
CA SER A 105 -28.43 -10.64 3.14
C SER A 105 -28.42 -9.32 3.89
N PHE A 106 -27.49 -9.17 4.85
CA PHE A 106 -27.31 -7.89 5.56
C PHE A 106 -26.81 -6.81 4.60
N ILE A 107 -25.78 -7.10 3.80
CA ILE A 107 -25.21 -6.17 2.81
C ILE A 107 -26.27 -5.75 1.79
N ALA A 108 -27.09 -6.69 1.29
CA ALA A 108 -28.14 -6.39 0.32
C ALA A 108 -29.16 -5.37 0.84
N ASN A 109 -29.45 -5.41 2.14
CA ASN A 109 -30.42 -4.53 2.81
C ASN A 109 -29.80 -3.25 3.40
N ASN A 110 -28.48 -3.21 3.60
CA ASN A 110 -27.75 -2.11 4.24
C ASN A 110 -26.52 -1.72 3.41
N LYS A 111 -26.73 -1.49 2.11
CA LYS A 111 -25.65 -1.20 1.15
C LYS A 111 -24.86 0.05 1.52
N ASP A 112 -25.54 1.07 2.01
CA ASP A 112 -24.95 2.33 2.47
C ASP A 112 -23.98 2.10 3.64
N ILE A 113 -24.34 1.22 4.59
CA ILE A 113 -23.46 0.87 5.71
C ILE A 113 -22.18 0.22 5.20
N TYR A 114 -22.32 -0.77 4.31
CA TYR A 114 -21.19 -1.48 3.72
C TYR A 114 -20.29 -0.56 2.86
N GLU A 115 -20.89 0.27 2.00
CA GLU A 115 -20.17 1.20 1.14
C GLU A 115 -19.40 2.25 1.94
N ASN A 116 -20.01 2.85 2.96
CA ASN A 116 -19.33 3.82 3.83
C ASN A 116 -18.21 3.18 4.64
N TYR A 117 -18.43 1.98 5.18
CA TYR A 117 -17.38 1.22 5.85
C TYR A 117 -16.19 0.95 4.92
N ASN A 118 -16.47 0.52 3.68
CA ASN A 118 -15.44 0.31 2.67
C ASN A 118 -14.73 1.60 2.28
N GLN A 119 -15.43 2.74 2.17
CA GLN A 119 -14.78 4.02 1.91
C GLN A 119 -13.82 4.43 3.03
N ILE A 120 -14.17 4.14 4.28
CA ILE A 120 -13.31 4.43 5.44
C ILE A 120 -12.08 3.52 5.46
N THR A 121 -12.27 2.23 5.17
CA THR A 121 -11.23 1.20 5.38
C THR A 121 -10.36 0.91 4.15
N SER A 122 -10.90 1.09 2.96
CA SER A 122 -10.26 0.72 1.69
C SER A 122 -10.65 1.64 0.52
N GLY A 123 -11.15 2.84 0.81
CA GLY A 123 -11.54 3.81 -0.22
C GLY A 123 -10.34 4.51 -0.88
N PRO A 124 -10.58 5.39 -1.86
CA PRO A 124 -9.51 6.12 -2.56
C PRO A 124 -8.61 6.96 -1.63
N ALA A 125 -9.16 7.42 -0.50
CA ALA A 125 -8.38 8.14 0.51
C ALA A 125 -7.37 7.25 1.25
N PHE A 126 -7.52 5.92 1.21
CA PHE A 126 -6.50 4.99 1.65
C PHE A 126 -5.36 4.94 0.63
N THR A 127 -5.66 4.66 -0.64
CA THR A 127 -4.67 4.58 -1.71
C THR A 127 -3.85 5.86 -1.84
N ASN A 128 -4.48 7.03 -1.76
CA ASN A 128 -3.74 8.30 -1.82
C ASN A 128 -2.81 8.48 -0.62
N ALA A 129 -3.26 8.14 0.59
CA ALA A 129 -2.42 8.24 1.78
C ALA A 129 -1.26 7.22 1.75
N GLU A 130 -1.49 6.02 1.22
CA GLU A 130 -0.44 5.02 1.01
C GLU A 130 0.60 5.50 -0.01
N GLN A 131 0.18 6.11 -1.12
CA GLN A 131 1.08 6.71 -2.10
C GLN A 131 1.89 7.89 -1.51
N GLU A 132 1.28 8.74 -0.70
CA GLU A 132 1.99 9.80 0.04
C GLU A 132 3.06 9.21 0.97
N ILE A 133 2.77 8.11 1.66
CA ILE A 133 3.73 7.42 2.53
C ILE A 133 4.95 6.91 1.73
N TYR A 134 4.75 6.34 0.54
CA TYR A 134 5.84 5.92 -0.34
C TYR A 134 6.75 7.11 -0.71
N ILE A 135 6.14 8.24 -1.11
CA ILE A 135 6.85 9.48 -1.46
C ILE A 135 7.63 10.02 -0.26
N ASP A 136 7.00 10.16 0.90
CA ASP A 136 7.59 10.70 2.12
C ASP A 136 8.79 9.85 2.59
N ASN A 137 8.70 8.54 2.43
CA ASN A 137 9.76 7.60 2.79
C ASN A 137 10.77 7.35 1.66
N LYS A 138 10.60 8.02 0.51
CA LYS A 138 11.49 7.95 -0.66
C LYS A 138 11.72 6.53 -1.16
N ILE A 139 10.67 5.71 -1.12
CA ILE A 139 10.69 4.31 -1.52
C ILE A 139 9.51 4.07 -2.44
N SER A 140 9.77 3.54 -3.64
CA SER A 140 8.68 3.20 -4.55
C SER A 140 7.95 1.95 -4.06
N GLU A 141 6.70 1.78 -4.49
CA GLU A 141 5.95 0.55 -4.21
C GLU A 141 6.69 -0.70 -4.73
N ASP A 142 7.29 -0.61 -5.92
CA ASP A 142 8.10 -1.70 -6.51
C ASP A 142 9.31 -2.04 -5.63
N GLU A 143 10.03 -1.04 -5.13
CA GLU A 143 11.14 -1.24 -4.19
C GLU A 143 10.65 -1.88 -2.89
N PHE A 144 9.53 -1.40 -2.35
CA PHE A 144 8.94 -1.93 -1.13
C PHE A 144 8.57 -3.42 -1.27
N ILE A 145 7.88 -3.78 -2.36
CA ILE A 145 7.49 -5.17 -2.67
C ILE A 145 8.72 -6.03 -2.94
N TRP A 146 9.71 -5.51 -3.66
CA TRP A 146 10.94 -6.22 -3.94
C TRP A 146 11.67 -6.56 -2.64
N ILE A 147 11.87 -5.60 -1.73
CA ILE A 147 12.49 -5.83 -0.42
C ILE A 147 11.69 -6.88 0.35
N ALA A 148 10.36 -6.74 0.43
CA ALA A 148 9.50 -7.69 1.14
C ALA A 148 9.67 -9.14 0.64
N SER A 149 9.81 -9.33 -0.67
CA SER A 149 10.02 -10.65 -1.28
C SER A 149 11.42 -11.22 -1.06
N HIS A 150 12.46 -10.38 -0.95
CA HIS A 150 13.86 -10.82 -0.79
C HIS A 150 14.29 -10.94 0.69
N LEU A 151 13.49 -10.44 1.63
CA LEU A 151 13.75 -10.60 3.07
C LEU A 151 13.71 -12.07 3.53
N SER A 152 13.11 -12.98 2.77
CA SER A 152 13.14 -14.42 3.08
C SER A 152 14.40 -15.12 2.61
N ASP A 153 15.23 -14.46 1.80
CA ASP A 153 16.37 -15.11 1.17
C ASP A 153 17.54 -15.28 2.15
N PRO A 154 18.25 -16.43 2.12
CA PRO A 154 19.34 -16.71 3.06
C PRO A 154 20.44 -15.65 3.10
N GLU A 155 20.76 -15.04 1.97
CA GLU A 155 21.76 -13.98 1.81
C GLU A 155 21.37 -12.69 2.54
N ASN A 156 20.08 -12.46 2.79
CA ASN A 156 19.55 -11.27 3.44
C ASN A 156 19.24 -11.48 4.93
N GLN A 157 19.74 -12.56 5.56
CA GLN A 157 19.41 -12.91 6.95
C GLN A 157 19.72 -11.80 7.98
N GLU A 158 20.82 -11.06 7.81
CA GLU A 158 21.16 -9.97 8.74
C GLU A 158 20.17 -8.81 8.63
N ILE A 159 19.80 -8.44 7.40
CA ILE A 159 18.78 -7.42 7.14
C ILE A 159 17.41 -7.89 7.60
N GLN A 160 17.05 -9.15 7.34
CA GLN A 160 15.81 -9.76 7.83
C GLN A 160 15.70 -9.60 9.34
N LYS A 161 16.78 -9.87 10.08
CA LYS A 161 16.82 -9.71 11.54
C LYS A 161 16.65 -8.25 11.96
N LYS A 162 17.32 -7.30 11.30
CA LYS A 162 17.17 -5.86 11.56
C LYS A 162 15.73 -5.40 11.38
N VAL A 163 15.13 -5.73 10.24
CA VAL A 163 13.73 -5.39 9.92
C VAL A 163 12.77 -6.04 10.92
N ALA A 164 12.98 -7.32 11.23
CA ALA A 164 12.22 -8.04 12.23
C ALA A 164 12.23 -7.37 13.60
N GLU A 165 13.41 -7.00 14.10
CA GLU A 165 13.57 -6.35 15.39
C GLU A 165 12.83 -5.01 15.40
N ALA A 166 13.02 -4.18 14.37
CA ALA A 166 12.37 -2.87 14.27
C ALA A 166 10.84 -2.96 14.22
N LEU A 167 10.28 -3.92 13.48
CA LEU A 167 8.83 -4.05 13.33
C LEU A 167 8.16 -4.82 14.48
N SER A 168 8.91 -5.58 15.28
CA SER A 168 8.37 -6.36 16.39
C SER A 168 7.76 -5.50 17.51
N GLU A 169 8.29 -4.30 17.73
CA GLU A 169 7.79 -3.37 18.75
C GLU A 169 6.44 -2.75 18.39
N ILE A 170 6.11 -2.73 17.10
CA ILE A 170 4.98 -1.97 16.55
C ILE A 170 3.78 -2.89 16.30
N ILE A 171 4.04 -4.11 15.86
CA ILE A 171 3.00 -5.08 15.49
C ILE A 171 2.44 -5.83 16.71
N GLY A 172 3.12 -5.73 17.87
CA GLY A 172 2.73 -6.42 19.09
C GLY A 172 3.07 -7.93 19.07
N PRO A 173 3.04 -8.61 20.23
CA PRO A 173 3.46 -10.01 20.39
C PRO A 173 2.50 -11.08 19.84
#